data_AF-A0A7D9HKV3-F1
#
_entry.id   AF-A0A7D9HKV3-F1
#
_cell.length_a   1.000
_cell.length_b   1.000
_cell.length_c   1.000
_cell.angle_alpha   90.00
_cell.angle_beta   90.00
_cell.angle_gamma   90.00
#
_symmetry.space_group_name_H-M   'P 1'
#
loop_
_entity.id
_entity.type
_entity.pdbx_description
1 polymer ?
#
loop_
_entity_poly.entity_id
_entity_poly.type
_entity_poly.pdbx_seq_one_letter_code
_entity_poly.pdbx_strand_id
1 'polypeptide(L)'
;MTEIPRPDPPVVGKVTHNSIELYWDVNETHDEEKPVHGKIRYCVQEEEVAMRSTGFGNVYSGYAKSHVFEGLEPQTQYRYRLRKSNTAGDSAWSVIITVNTTRKPKTSEDLIKAVNQKDLAKVDAVLQELNQIAVDSPDKYGLSPLMTAAQQGSLEIVNKLLSYGADVKFQNSSGKDSLMLACFAGQLEIAKVLVKHGATWDSQDYSGSTALHWAVDGGNIEVVRWLLKKGCQVDVKDYTSGWTPLMRLAMLRGNIHIARLLIQHGANISSMDKDGKSILMMASLNGELDLVKLLIYKGADFTLRSVHGKTALDFARAFDREKIVEYLGELWRAYKEKERRKHMDSWQEDEKYAQTVNLLKTARSMASAVDVTE
;
A
#
# COMPACT_ATOMS: atom_id res chain seq x y z
N MET A 1 4.80 -14.10 74.61
CA MET A 1 4.27 -13.97 73.24
C MET A 1 5.37 -14.45 72.32
N THR A 2 5.19 -15.58 71.66
CA THR A 2 6.12 -16.04 70.63
C THR A 2 5.98 -15.08 69.44
N GLU A 3 6.92 -14.15 69.31
CA GLU A 3 6.94 -13.19 68.20
C GLU A 3 7.14 -13.94 66.88
N ILE A 4 6.40 -13.53 65.85
CA ILE A 4 6.60 -14.06 64.50
C ILE A 4 8.00 -13.62 64.03
N PRO A 5 8.88 -14.54 63.62
CA PRO A 5 10.22 -14.18 63.17
C PRO A 5 10.15 -13.23 61.97
N ARG A 6 11.16 -12.36 61.88
CA ARG A 6 11.29 -11.42 60.77
C ARG A 6 11.34 -12.22 59.46
N PRO A 7 10.47 -11.95 58.48
CA PRO A 7 10.47 -12.67 57.22
C PRO A 7 11.68 -12.29 56.37
N ASP A 8 12.13 -13.23 55.55
CA ASP A 8 13.09 -12.96 54.49
C ASP A 8 12.53 -11.92 53.50
N PRO A 9 13.42 -11.13 52.85
CA PRO A 9 13.01 -10.24 51.79
C PRO A 9 12.31 -11.02 50.65
N PRO A 10 11.33 -10.41 49.95
CA PRO A 10 10.74 -11.04 48.79
C PRO A 10 11.80 -11.39 47.73
N VAL A 11 11.62 -12.53 47.08
CA VAL A 11 12.45 -12.96 45.95
C VAL A 11 11.88 -12.38 44.67
N VAL A 12 12.74 -11.74 43.88
CA VAL A 12 12.35 -11.11 42.61
C VAL A 12 12.22 -12.18 41.53
N GLY A 13 11.04 -12.24 40.93
CA GLY A 13 10.70 -13.09 39.80
C GLY A 13 10.95 -12.43 38.45
N LYS A 14 10.01 -12.59 37.52
CA LYS A 14 10.05 -11.92 36.22
C LYS A 14 9.83 -10.41 36.40
N VAL A 15 10.72 -9.62 35.81
CA VAL A 15 10.59 -8.15 35.77
C VAL A 15 10.45 -7.71 34.31
N THR A 16 9.41 -6.92 34.04
CA THR A 16 9.16 -6.29 32.73
C THR A 16 9.31 -4.77 32.85
N HIS A 17 8.94 -4.02 31.82
CA HIS A 17 8.93 -2.56 31.85
C HIS A 17 7.71 -1.99 32.60
N ASN A 18 6.69 -2.83 32.89
CA ASN A 18 5.43 -2.43 33.50
C ASN A 18 4.96 -3.39 34.62
N SER A 19 5.74 -4.42 34.93
CA SER A 19 5.40 -5.36 35.98
C SER A 19 6.61 -5.94 36.71
N ILE A 20 6.41 -6.21 38.00
CA ILE A 20 7.37 -6.89 38.88
C ILE A 20 6.63 -8.04 39.56
N GLU A 21 7.15 -9.25 39.39
CA GLU A 21 6.67 -10.41 40.12
C GLU A 21 7.54 -10.62 41.37
N LEU A 22 6.89 -10.71 42.54
CA LEU A 22 7.55 -11.02 43.81
C LEU A 22 7.01 -12.31 44.40
N TYR A 23 7.91 -13.09 44.97
CA TYR A 23 7.63 -14.33 45.69
C TYR A 23 8.10 -14.23 47.14
N TRP A 24 7.46 -14.97 48.04
CA TRP A 24 7.87 -15.10 49.43
C TRP A 24 7.58 -16.51 49.96
N ASP A 25 8.31 -16.96 50.98
CA ASP A 25 8.32 -18.37 51.44
C ASP A 25 8.65 -19.40 50.36
N VAL A 26 9.66 -19.12 49.52
CA VAL A 26 10.07 -20.01 48.41
C VAL A 26 10.80 -21.26 48.91
N ASN A 27 11.44 -21.18 50.08
CA ASN A 27 12.31 -22.24 50.64
C ASN A 27 11.68 -23.02 51.80
N GLU A 28 10.39 -22.87 52.09
CA GLU A 28 9.70 -23.73 53.07
C GLU A 28 9.54 -25.15 52.48
N THR A 29 10.63 -25.90 52.42
CA THR A 29 10.59 -27.36 52.38
C THR A 29 9.79 -27.84 53.57
N HIS A 30 8.84 -28.73 53.35
CA HIS A 30 8.11 -29.45 54.39
C HIS A 30 9.03 -29.78 55.57
N ASP A 31 8.81 -29.11 56.71
CA ASP A 31 9.08 -29.57 58.09
C ASP A 31 9.19 -28.40 59.09
N GLU A 32 8.36 -27.36 58.98
CA GLU A 32 8.01 -26.55 60.15
C GLU A 32 6.54 -26.79 60.48
N GLU A 33 6.31 -27.15 61.74
CA GLU A 33 5.04 -27.52 62.33
C GLU A 33 3.91 -26.59 61.88
N LYS A 34 2.74 -27.18 61.58
CA LYS A 34 1.50 -26.45 61.25
C LYS A 34 1.39 -25.22 62.16
N PRO A 35 1.20 -24.01 61.61
CA PRO A 35 1.24 -22.79 62.42
C PRO A 35 0.24 -22.92 63.57
N VAL A 36 0.77 -22.85 64.79
CA VAL A 36 0.01 -22.95 66.05
C VAL A 36 -1.07 -21.85 66.15
N HIS A 37 -0.93 -20.78 65.34
CA HIS A 37 -1.76 -19.59 65.36
C HIS A 37 -2.20 -19.15 63.95
N GLY A 38 -3.21 -19.81 63.39
CA GLY A 38 -3.98 -19.33 62.23
C GLY A 38 -3.23 -19.25 60.89
N LYS A 39 -3.95 -18.89 59.82
CA LYS A 39 -3.36 -18.68 58.48
C LYS A 39 -2.47 -17.44 58.47
N ILE A 40 -1.26 -17.56 57.94
CA ILE A 40 -0.33 -16.45 57.76
C ILE A 40 -0.85 -15.54 56.64
N ARG A 41 -1.03 -14.25 56.95
CA ARG A 41 -1.33 -13.19 55.99
C ARG A 41 -0.06 -12.42 55.69
N TYR A 42 0.14 -12.08 54.43
CA TYR A 42 1.28 -11.32 53.94
C TYR A 42 0.84 -9.90 53.61
N CYS A 43 1.70 -8.94 53.93
CA CYS A 43 1.52 -7.52 53.63
C CYS A 43 2.79 -7.00 52.95
N VAL A 44 2.65 -6.43 51.75
CA VAL A 44 3.75 -5.82 51.01
C VAL A 44 3.51 -4.33 50.92
N GLN A 45 4.54 -3.56 51.27
CA GLN A 45 4.53 -2.12 51.12
C GLN A 45 5.57 -1.66 50.10
N GLU A 46 5.20 -0.64 49.34
CA GLU A 46 6.07 0.08 48.41
C GLU A 46 6.48 1.41 49.02
N GLU A 47 7.75 1.78 48.86
CA GLU A 47 8.24 3.08 49.29
C GLU A 47 7.78 4.18 48.33
N GLU A 48 7.00 5.13 48.86
CA GLU A 48 6.54 6.30 48.13
C GLU A 48 7.57 7.42 48.30
N VAL A 49 8.23 7.79 47.19
CA VAL A 49 9.24 8.87 47.18
C VAL A 49 8.55 10.20 46.90
N ALA A 50 7.94 10.80 47.91
CA ALA A 50 7.46 12.18 47.83
C ALA A 50 8.62 13.16 48.13
N MET A 51 8.64 14.32 47.48
CA MET A 51 9.73 15.32 47.55
C MET A 51 10.15 15.78 48.96
N ARG A 52 9.40 15.42 50.03
CA ARG A 52 9.65 15.85 51.42
C ARG A 52 9.44 14.78 52.51
N SER A 53 9.10 13.53 52.17
CA SER A 53 9.01 12.42 53.14
C SER A 53 9.04 11.05 52.47
N THR A 54 9.82 10.09 52.99
CA THR A 54 9.75 8.69 52.56
C THR A 54 8.61 7.99 53.29
N GLY A 55 7.52 7.72 52.57
CA GLY A 55 6.36 6.98 53.07
C GLY A 55 6.41 5.52 52.61
N PHE A 56 5.65 4.65 53.26
CA PHE A 56 5.41 3.29 52.76
C PHE A 56 3.91 3.08 52.57
N GLY A 57 3.48 2.91 51.33
CA GLY A 57 2.10 2.61 50.97
C GLY A 57 1.85 1.11 50.93
N ASN A 58 0.67 0.65 51.37
CA ASN A 58 0.30 -0.75 51.27
C ASN A 58 -0.15 -1.08 49.84
N VAL A 59 0.61 -1.95 49.17
CA VAL A 59 0.37 -2.33 47.77
C VAL A 59 -0.21 -3.73 47.62
N TYR A 60 -0.05 -4.60 48.62
CA TYR A 60 -0.67 -5.91 48.63
C TYR A 60 -0.95 -6.39 50.05
N SER A 61 -2.13 -6.98 50.27
CA SER A 61 -2.44 -7.68 51.50
C SER A 61 -3.30 -8.91 51.22
N GLY A 62 -2.79 -10.10 51.54
CA GLY A 62 -3.47 -11.35 51.20
C GLY A 62 -2.77 -12.58 51.72
N TYR A 63 -3.19 -13.75 51.26
CA TYR A 63 -2.68 -15.05 51.71
C TYR A 63 -1.83 -15.77 50.66
N ALA A 64 -1.76 -15.24 49.43
CA ALA A 64 -0.92 -15.84 48.37
C ALA A 64 0.57 -15.70 48.73
N LYS A 65 1.38 -16.65 48.23
CA LYS A 65 2.85 -16.67 48.38
C LYS A 65 3.59 -15.88 47.28
N SER A 66 2.85 -15.29 46.35
CA SER A 66 3.38 -14.43 45.29
C SER A 66 2.36 -13.39 44.87
N HIS A 67 2.85 -12.33 44.24
CA HIS A 67 2.01 -11.31 43.60
C HIS A 67 2.76 -10.64 42.45
N VAL A 68 2.01 -10.30 41.39
CA VAL A 68 2.51 -9.53 40.25
C VAL A 68 1.98 -8.11 40.38
N PHE A 69 2.88 -7.16 40.58
CA PHE A 69 2.57 -5.74 40.57
C PHE A 69 2.58 -5.27 39.12
N GLU A 70 1.44 -4.77 38.63
CA GLU A 70 1.26 -4.24 37.27
C GLU A 70 1.00 -2.73 37.31
N GLY A 71 1.18 -2.04 36.18
CA GLY A 71 0.97 -0.58 36.09
C GLY A 71 2.16 0.24 36.54
N LEU A 72 3.35 -0.36 36.55
CA LEU A 72 4.59 0.29 36.96
C LEU A 72 5.17 1.17 35.85
N GLU A 73 5.83 2.25 36.23
CA GLU A 73 6.55 3.13 35.34
C GLU A 73 7.85 2.45 34.83
N PRO A 74 8.20 2.62 33.54
CA PRO A 74 9.40 2.02 32.96
C PRO A 74 10.66 2.78 33.37
N GLN A 75 11.78 2.05 33.52
CA GLN A 75 13.06 2.58 34.00
C GLN A 75 12.99 3.25 35.39
N THR A 76 12.02 2.82 36.21
CA THR A 76 11.76 3.36 37.55
C THR A 76 12.22 2.36 38.61
N GLN A 77 12.74 2.88 39.71
CA GLN A 77 13.19 2.11 40.85
C GLN A 77 12.04 1.95 41.86
N TYR A 78 11.69 0.70 42.14
CA TYR A 78 10.69 0.33 43.13
C TYR A 78 11.34 -0.32 44.34
N ARG A 79 10.90 0.05 45.54
CA ARG A 79 11.44 -0.46 46.80
C ARG A 79 10.34 -1.11 47.62
N TYR A 80 10.46 -2.41 47.87
CA TYR A 80 9.43 -3.20 48.54
C TYR A 80 9.91 -3.77 49.88
N ARG A 81 8.98 -3.91 50.83
CA ARG A 81 9.19 -4.64 52.08
C ARG A 81 8.00 -5.52 52.42
N LEU A 82 8.25 -6.64 53.10
CA LEU A 82 7.27 -7.67 53.43
C LEU A 82 7.07 -7.79 54.94
N ARG A 83 5.86 -8.17 55.35
CA ARG A 83 5.52 -8.53 56.73
C ARG A 83 4.57 -9.72 56.75
N LYS A 84 4.71 -10.59 57.76
CA LYS A 84 3.79 -11.69 58.06
C LYS A 84 2.90 -11.28 59.24
N SER A 85 1.62 -11.61 59.18
CA SER A 85 0.68 -11.40 60.29
C SER A 85 -0.22 -12.61 60.52
N ASN A 86 -0.58 -12.87 61.77
CA ASN A 86 -1.48 -13.94 62.16
C ASN A 86 -2.31 -13.53 63.40
N THR A 87 -3.00 -14.48 64.04
CA THR A 87 -3.82 -14.20 65.23
C THR A 87 -3.02 -13.83 66.49
N ALA A 88 -1.72 -14.09 66.51
CA ALA A 88 -0.82 -13.76 67.61
C ALA A 88 -0.20 -12.35 67.48
N GLY A 89 -0.40 -11.69 66.34
CA GLY A 89 0.13 -10.36 66.05
C GLY A 89 0.88 -10.33 64.73
N ASP A 90 1.81 -9.40 64.62
CA ASP A 90 2.50 -9.12 63.37
C ASP A 90 4.02 -9.23 63.54
N SER A 91 4.71 -9.68 62.49
CA SER A 91 6.18 -9.68 62.45
C SER A 91 6.77 -8.27 62.29
N ALA A 92 8.07 -8.15 62.53
CA ALA A 92 8.86 -7.04 62.00
C ALA A 92 8.85 -7.05 60.46
N TRP A 93 9.12 -5.89 59.84
CA TRP A 93 9.27 -5.78 58.37
C TRP A 93 10.57 -6.45 57.89
N SER A 94 10.54 -7.06 56.71
CA SER A 94 11.72 -7.61 56.03
C SER A 94 12.76 -6.52 55.73
N VAL A 95 13.94 -6.93 55.26
CA VAL A 95 14.84 -5.98 54.60
C VAL A 95 14.16 -5.46 53.33
N ILE A 96 14.39 -4.18 53.00
CA ILE A 96 13.87 -3.58 51.77
C ILE A 96 14.61 -4.19 50.59
N ILE A 97 13.86 -4.62 49.59
CA ILE A 97 14.41 -4.98 48.28
C ILE A 97 14.22 -3.83 47.32
N THR A 98 15.20 -3.68 46.43
CA THR A 98 15.16 -2.68 45.38
C THR A 98 15.08 -3.40 44.05
N VAL A 99 14.05 -3.09 43.26
CA VAL A 99 13.80 -3.69 41.96
C VAL A 99 13.61 -2.56 40.96
N ASN A 100 14.35 -2.62 39.85
CA ASN A 100 14.20 -1.65 38.78
C ASN A 100 13.35 -2.27 37.68
N THR A 101 12.30 -1.59 37.24
CA THR A 101 11.61 -1.98 36.00
C THR A 101 12.59 -1.91 34.83
N THR A 102 12.44 -2.83 33.89
CA THR A 102 13.41 -3.01 32.79
C THR A 102 13.26 -1.93 31.70
N ARG A 103 13.92 -2.14 30.55
CA ARG A 103 14.08 -1.20 29.42
C ARG A 103 12.77 -0.47 29.05
N LYS A 104 12.92 0.68 28.35
CA LYS A 104 11.79 1.43 27.76
C LYS A 104 10.81 0.48 27.05
N PRO A 105 9.49 0.69 27.19
CA PRO A 105 8.50 -0.10 26.46
C PRO A 105 8.78 0.02 24.98
N LYS A 106 8.67 -1.11 24.27
CA LYS A 106 8.77 -1.08 22.81
C LYS A 106 7.58 -0.32 22.26
N THR A 107 7.86 0.57 21.31
CA THR A 107 6.88 1.44 20.70
C THR A 107 6.55 0.99 19.28
N SER A 108 5.50 1.57 18.69
CA SER A 108 5.23 1.42 17.25
C SER A 108 6.41 1.92 16.40
N GLU A 109 7.15 2.92 16.86
CA GLU A 109 8.36 3.40 16.18
C GLU A 109 9.46 2.33 16.14
N ASP A 110 9.62 1.54 17.21
CA ASP A 110 10.57 0.43 17.24
C ASP A 110 10.19 -0.68 16.26
N LEU A 111 8.88 -0.95 16.10
CA LEU A 111 8.37 -1.88 15.09
C LEU A 111 8.70 -1.39 13.69
N ILE A 112 8.39 -0.13 13.38
CA ILE A 112 8.67 0.47 12.06
C ILE A 112 10.17 0.49 11.78
N LYS A 113 11.00 0.81 12.78
CA LYS A 113 12.45 0.77 12.67
C LYS A 113 12.96 -0.65 12.39
N ALA A 114 12.42 -1.66 13.07
CA ALA A 114 12.78 -3.06 12.83
C ALA A 114 12.39 -3.52 11.41
N VAL A 115 11.18 -3.16 10.95
CA VAL A 115 10.71 -3.42 9.58
C VAL A 115 11.61 -2.74 8.56
N ASN A 116 11.97 -1.46 8.77
CA ASN A 116 12.87 -0.71 7.90
C ASN A 116 14.27 -1.32 7.80
N GLN A 117 14.73 -1.97 8.87
CA GLN A 117 16.00 -2.69 8.90
C GLN A 117 15.89 -4.10 8.29
N LYS A 118 14.68 -4.54 7.92
CA LYS A 118 14.37 -5.92 7.50
C LYS A 118 14.80 -6.97 8.54
N ASP A 119 14.79 -6.61 9.82
CA ASP A 119 15.23 -7.47 10.92
C ASP A 119 14.04 -8.24 11.50
N LEU A 120 13.82 -9.46 10.98
CA LEU A 120 12.72 -10.31 11.42
C LEU A 120 12.78 -10.65 12.91
N ALA A 121 13.98 -10.87 13.46
CA ALA A 121 14.14 -11.21 14.87
C ALA A 121 13.71 -10.05 15.78
N LYS A 122 14.05 -8.81 15.40
CA LYS A 122 13.56 -7.62 16.12
C LYS A 122 12.06 -7.41 15.94
N VAL A 123 11.53 -7.61 14.73
CA VAL A 123 10.07 -7.55 14.49
C VAL A 123 9.36 -8.55 15.40
N ASP A 124 9.82 -9.79 15.45
CA ASP A 124 9.27 -10.84 16.31
C ASP A 124 9.36 -10.46 17.79
N ALA A 125 10.50 -9.94 18.23
CA ALA A 125 10.66 -9.52 19.62
C ALA A 125 9.75 -8.33 19.97
N VAL A 126 9.49 -7.41 19.05
CA VAL A 126 8.56 -6.27 19.27
C VAL A 126 7.12 -6.77 19.31
N LEU A 127 6.75 -7.66 18.40
CA LEU A 127 5.41 -8.26 18.34
C LEU A 127 5.15 -9.26 19.49
N GLN A 128 6.15 -9.93 20.06
CA GLN A 128 5.89 -10.83 21.20
C GLN A 128 5.57 -10.09 22.50
N GLU A 129 5.95 -8.82 22.63
CA GLU A 129 5.60 -7.97 23.77
C GLU A 129 4.18 -7.37 23.63
N LEU A 130 3.34 -7.94 22.76
CA LEU A 130 2.00 -7.45 22.45
C LEU A 130 1.05 -7.54 23.65
N ASN A 131 0.74 -6.37 24.19
CA ASN A 131 -0.56 -5.97 24.74
C ASN A 131 -0.80 -4.44 24.65
N GLN A 132 0.18 -3.66 24.15
CA GLN A 132 0.11 -2.18 24.10
C GLN A 132 0.42 -1.56 22.72
N ILE A 133 0.94 -2.31 21.75
CA ILE A 133 1.36 -1.77 20.44
C ILE A 133 0.29 -2.05 19.39
N ALA A 134 -0.31 -0.99 18.81
CA ALA A 134 -1.14 -1.15 17.62
C ALA A 134 -0.24 -1.47 16.40
N VAL A 135 -0.41 -2.66 15.83
CA VAL A 135 0.38 -3.21 14.71
C VAL A 135 0.35 -2.30 13.48
N ASP A 136 -0.74 -1.55 13.31
CA ASP A 136 -0.97 -0.68 12.16
C ASP A 136 -0.57 0.78 12.41
N SER A 137 -0.03 1.11 13.59
CA SER A 137 0.43 2.46 13.92
C SER A 137 1.35 3.01 12.81
N PRO A 138 0.94 4.05 12.08
CA PRO A 138 1.72 4.54 10.96
C PRO A 138 2.92 5.36 11.41
N ASP A 139 3.91 5.47 10.52
CA ASP A 139 5.03 6.40 10.69
C ASP A 139 4.60 7.86 10.42
N LYS A 140 5.56 8.79 10.52
CA LYS A 140 5.35 10.21 10.23
C LYS A 140 4.89 10.52 8.79
N TYR A 141 5.00 9.57 7.86
CA TYR A 141 4.55 9.69 6.49
C TYR A 141 3.18 9.00 6.26
N GLY A 142 2.61 8.40 7.30
CA GLY A 142 1.35 7.67 7.23
C GLY A 142 1.51 6.21 6.80
N LEU A 143 2.73 5.66 6.74
CA LEU A 143 2.97 4.27 6.34
C LEU A 143 2.89 3.33 7.54
N SER A 144 2.00 2.34 7.47
CA SER A 144 1.99 1.26 8.46
C SER A 144 3.22 0.34 8.31
N PRO A 145 3.55 -0.47 9.33
CA PRO A 145 4.59 -1.49 9.22
C PRO A 145 4.34 -2.45 8.04
N LEU A 146 3.08 -2.83 7.78
CA LEU A 146 2.70 -3.70 6.67
C LEU A 146 2.99 -3.04 5.31
N MET A 147 2.62 -1.77 5.16
CA MET A 147 2.88 -0.98 3.96
C MET A 147 4.38 -0.89 3.65
N THR A 148 5.18 -0.61 4.68
CA THR A 148 6.65 -0.52 4.57
C THR A 148 7.25 -1.87 4.18
N ALA A 149 6.87 -2.95 4.85
CA ALA A 149 7.35 -4.30 4.54
C ALA A 149 6.97 -4.73 3.11
N ALA A 150 5.74 -4.38 2.69
CA ALA A 150 5.22 -4.70 1.37
C ALA A 150 5.98 -3.97 0.25
N GLN A 151 6.29 -2.69 0.43
CA GLN A 151 7.10 -1.93 -0.52
C GLN A 151 8.55 -2.45 -0.60
N GLN A 152 9.11 -2.89 0.52
CA GLN A 152 10.51 -3.33 0.60
C GLN A 152 10.76 -4.77 0.10
N GLY A 153 9.71 -5.55 -0.17
CA GLY A 153 9.86 -6.94 -0.62
C GLY A 153 10.11 -7.95 0.49
N SER A 154 9.85 -7.60 1.75
CA SER A 154 10.13 -8.48 2.90
C SER A 154 8.97 -9.45 3.18
N LEU A 155 8.86 -10.52 2.38
CA LEU A 155 7.74 -11.47 2.44
C LEU A 155 7.55 -12.11 3.84
N GLU A 156 8.63 -12.47 4.52
CA GLU A 156 8.58 -13.07 5.87
C GLU A 156 7.97 -12.11 6.89
N ILE A 157 8.41 -10.84 6.86
CA ILE A 157 7.88 -9.78 7.73
C ILE A 157 6.41 -9.51 7.41
N VAL A 158 6.02 -9.48 6.13
CA VAL A 158 4.61 -9.35 5.72
C VAL A 158 3.77 -10.46 6.34
N ASN A 159 4.17 -11.72 6.17
CA ASN A 159 3.43 -12.85 6.74
C ASN A 159 3.36 -12.76 8.28
N LYS A 160 4.43 -12.30 8.93
CA LYS A 160 4.43 -12.11 10.37
C LYS A 160 3.44 -11.04 10.81
N LEU A 161 3.48 -9.86 10.20
CA LEU A 161 2.56 -8.76 10.53
C LEU A 161 1.09 -9.17 10.32
N LEU A 162 0.80 -9.88 9.21
CA LEU A 162 -0.53 -10.42 8.96
C LEU A 162 -0.96 -11.46 10.00
N SER A 163 -0.05 -12.31 10.48
CA SER A 163 -0.36 -13.28 11.55
C SER A 163 -0.71 -12.63 12.90
N TYR A 164 -0.28 -11.38 13.11
CA TYR A 164 -0.62 -10.57 14.27
C TYR A 164 -1.79 -9.58 14.00
N GLY A 165 -2.50 -9.76 12.88
CA GLY A 165 -3.74 -9.03 12.61
C GLY A 165 -3.54 -7.64 12.00
N ALA A 166 -2.42 -7.36 11.34
CA ALA A 166 -2.23 -6.12 10.59
C ALA A 166 -3.37 -5.90 9.57
N ASP A 167 -3.93 -4.69 9.55
CA ASP A 167 -5.01 -4.33 8.63
C ASP A 167 -4.49 -4.17 7.20
N VAL A 168 -4.84 -5.15 6.37
CA VAL A 168 -4.52 -5.19 4.93
C VAL A 168 -5.14 -4.02 4.15
N LYS A 169 -6.27 -3.48 4.64
CA LYS A 169 -7.01 -2.40 4.00
C LYS A 169 -6.63 -1.02 4.53
N PHE A 170 -5.67 -0.94 5.45
CA PHE A 170 -5.16 0.32 5.95
C PHE A 170 -4.66 1.20 4.80
N GLN A 171 -5.07 2.48 4.82
CA GLN A 171 -4.68 3.47 3.84
C GLN A 171 -3.85 4.57 4.49
N ASN A 172 -2.76 4.98 3.82
CA ASN A 172 -1.98 6.14 4.28
C ASN A 172 -2.68 7.48 3.99
N SER A 173 -2.00 8.58 4.32
CA SER A 173 -2.46 9.95 4.09
C SER A 173 -2.76 10.31 2.63
N SER A 174 -2.33 9.50 1.66
CA SER A 174 -2.65 9.66 0.23
C SER A 174 -3.73 8.69 -0.26
N GLY A 175 -4.31 7.87 0.62
CA GLY A 175 -5.27 6.83 0.27
C GLY A 175 -4.65 5.54 -0.28
N LYS A 176 -3.31 5.40 -0.25
CA LYS A 176 -2.65 4.20 -0.79
C LYS A 176 -2.66 3.09 0.25
N ASP A 177 -2.91 1.87 -0.20
CA ASP A 177 -2.84 0.67 0.64
C ASP A 177 -1.53 -0.11 0.40
N SER A 178 -1.35 -1.20 1.16
CA SER A 178 -0.17 -2.06 1.05
C SER A 178 -0.05 -2.73 -0.33
N LEU A 179 -1.17 -3.02 -1.00
CA LEU A 179 -1.18 -3.68 -2.30
C LEU A 179 -0.67 -2.73 -3.39
N MET A 180 -1.10 -1.47 -3.38
CA MET A 180 -0.61 -0.45 -4.31
C MET A 180 0.91 -0.26 -4.20
N LEU A 181 1.44 -0.21 -2.98
CA LEU A 181 2.88 -0.06 -2.76
C LEU A 181 3.67 -1.31 -3.19
N ALA A 182 3.16 -2.51 -2.90
CA ALA A 182 3.74 -3.76 -3.40
C ALA A 182 3.76 -3.79 -4.94
N CYS A 183 2.68 -3.34 -5.58
CA CYS A 183 2.56 -3.28 -7.03
C CYS A 183 3.55 -2.30 -7.67
N PHE A 184 3.68 -1.10 -7.09
CA PHE A 184 4.68 -0.12 -7.52
C PHE A 184 6.12 -0.62 -7.35
N ALA A 185 6.41 -1.35 -6.28
CA ALA A 185 7.74 -1.90 -6.02
C ALA A 185 8.03 -3.24 -6.72
N GLY A 186 7.07 -3.80 -7.46
CA GLY A 186 7.26 -5.05 -8.23
C GLY A 186 7.19 -6.33 -7.41
N GLN A 187 6.64 -6.27 -6.21
CA GLN A 187 6.64 -7.38 -5.24
C GLN A 187 5.48 -8.34 -5.48
N LEU A 188 5.56 -9.13 -6.56
CA LEU A 188 4.46 -10.01 -7.02
C LEU A 188 4.00 -11.01 -5.95
N GLU A 189 4.92 -11.68 -5.25
CA GLU A 189 4.54 -12.68 -4.24
C GLU A 189 3.86 -12.03 -3.03
N ILE A 190 4.30 -10.83 -2.64
CA ILE A 190 3.63 -10.06 -1.59
C ILE A 190 2.24 -9.62 -2.05
N ALA A 191 2.09 -9.12 -3.28
CA ALA A 191 0.80 -8.73 -3.83
C ALA A 191 -0.20 -9.91 -3.80
N LYS A 192 0.25 -11.13 -4.14
CA LYS A 192 -0.56 -12.36 -4.02
C LYS A 192 -0.96 -12.65 -2.57
N VAL A 193 -0.02 -12.53 -1.63
CA VAL A 193 -0.30 -12.74 -0.20
C VAL A 193 -1.31 -11.72 0.34
N LEU A 194 -1.15 -10.44 0.00
CA LEU A 194 -2.07 -9.38 0.41
C LEU A 194 -3.48 -9.63 -0.11
N VAL A 195 -3.64 -9.99 -1.38
CA VAL A 195 -4.96 -10.36 -1.95
C VAL A 195 -5.55 -11.58 -1.26
N LYS A 196 -4.74 -12.60 -0.93
CA LYS A 196 -5.19 -13.76 -0.17
C LYS A 196 -5.75 -13.38 1.21
N HIS A 197 -5.24 -12.30 1.81
CA HIS A 197 -5.71 -11.76 3.10
C HIS A 197 -6.77 -10.64 2.94
N GLY A 198 -7.36 -10.50 1.76
CA GLY A 198 -8.52 -9.62 1.55
C GLY A 198 -8.20 -8.22 1.00
N ALA A 199 -6.98 -7.96 0.53
CA ALA A 199 -6.71 -6.79 -0.29
C ALA A 199 -7.50 -6.86 -1.62
N THR A 200 -7.93 -5.72 -2.13
CA THR A 200 -8.58 -5.61 -3.44
C THR A 200 -7.77 -4.70 -4.36
N TRP A 201 -7.65 -5.07 -5.64
CA TRP A 201 -7.02 -4.24 -6.67
C TRP A 201 -7.92 -3.11 -7.18
N ASP A 202 -9.21 -3.11 -6.79
CA ASP A 202 -10.19 -2.09 -7.17
C ASP A 202 -10.16 -0.87 -6.24
N SER A 203 -9.46 -0.96 -5.10
CA SER A 203 -9.18 0.20 -4.25
C SER A 203 -8.58 1.32 -5.08
N GLN A 204 -8.98 2.55 -4.76
CA GLN A 204 -8.44 3.76 -5.36
C GLN A 204 -7.86 4.65 -4.27
N ASP A 205 -6.68 5.19 -4.53
CA ASP A 205 -6.12 6.24 -3.69
C ASP A 205 -6.88 7.56 -3.89
N TYR A 206 -6.50 8.61 -3.15
CA TYR A 206 -7.21 9.90 -3.25
C TYR A 206 -7.08 10.58 -4.61
N SER A 207 -6.14 10.14 -5.45
CA SER A 207 -6.02 10.59 -6.85
C SER A 207 -6.89 9.78 -7.82
N GLY A 208 -7.58 8.73 -7.36
CA GLY A 208 -8.32 7.79 -8.22
C GLY A 208 -7.44 6.70 -8.84
N SER A 209 -6.19 6.56 -8.40
CA SER A 209 -5.25 5.57 -8.97
C SER A 209 -5.45 4.21 -8.30
N THR A 210 -5.58 3.16 -9.11
CA THR A 210 -5.71 1.75 -8.67
C THR A 210 -4.36 1.05 -8.55
N ALA A 211 -4.35 -0.19 -8.02
CA ALA A 211 -3.15 -1.03 -8.01
C ALA A 211 -2.53 -1.22 -9.41
N LEU A 212 -3.35 -1.25 -10.48
CA LEU A 212 -2.85 -1.35 -11.86
C LEU A 212 -2.11 -0.08 -12.30
N HIS A 213 -2.59 1.11 -11.93
CA HIS A 213 -1.85 2.36 -12.18
C HIS A 213 -0.47 2.31 -11.54
N TRP A 214 -0.42 1.96 -10.25
CA TRP A 214 0.83 1.86 -9.50
C TRP A 214 1.79 0.79 -10.05
N ALA A 215 1.27 -0.36 -10.51
CA ALA A 215 2.09 -1.39 -11.17
C ALA A 215 2.71 -0.90 -12.49
N VAL A 216 1.95 -0.11 -13.26
CA VAL A 216 2.42 0.51 -14.51
C VAL A 216 3.45 1.59 -14.22
N ASP A 217 3.20 2.44 -13.22
CA ASP A 217 4.12 3.50 -12.78
C ASP A 217 5.46 2.94 -12.30
N GLY A 218 5.45 1.77 -11.66
CA GLY A 218 6.66 1.03 -11.29
C GLY A 218 7.33 0.28 -12.44
N GLY A 219 6.71 0.18 -13.62
CA GLY A 219 7.25 -0.56 -14.77
C GLY A 219 7.28 -2.09 -14.60
N ASN A 220 6.50 -2.64 -13.66
CA ASN A 220 6.60 -4.04 -13.24
C ASN A 220 5.73 -4.97 -14.08
N ILE A 221 6.29 -5.46 -15.21
CA ILE A 221 5.59 -6.29 -16.21
C ILE A 221 4.88 -7.50 -15.59
N GLU A 222 5.54 -8.23 -14.68
CA GLU A 222 4.95 -9.45 -14.11
C GLU A 222 3.79 -9.18 -13.14
N VAL A 223 3.86 -8.07 -12.39
CA VAL A 223 2.72 -7.60 -11.57
C VAL A 223 1.56 -7.19 -12.46
N VAL A 224 1.82 -6.39 -13.51
CA VAL A 224 0.79 -5.99 -14.48
C VAL A 224 0.14 -7.21 -15.12
N ARG A 225 0.94 -8.16 -15.61
CA ARG A 225 0.44 -9.41 -16.21
C ARG A 225 -0.44 -10.19 -15.24
N TRP A 226 -0.04 -10.28 -13.97
CA TRP A 226 -0.82 -10.96 -12.95
C TRP A 226 -2.15 -10.26 -12.65
N LEU A 227 -2.15 -8.94 -12.47
CA LEU A 227 -3.37 -8.15 -12.26
C LEU A 227 -4.35 -8.29 -13.43
N LEU A 228 -3.86 -8.17 -14.67
CA LEU A 228 -4.69 -8.32 -15.87
C LEU A 228 -5.28 -9.74 -16.01
N LYS A 229 -4.51 -10.78 -15.68
CA LYS A 229 -5.02 -12.16 -15.63
C LYS A 229 -6.09 -12.37 -14.56
N LYS A 230 -6.07 -11.57 -13.49
CA LYS A 230 -7.09 -11.60 -12.43
C LYS A 230 -8.35 -10.79 -12.76
N GLY A 231 -8.37 -10.12 -13.91
CA GLY A 231 -9.55 -9.41 -14.40
C GLY A 231 -9.75 -8.03 -13.76
N CYS A 232 -8.67 -7.37 -13.33
CA CYS A 232 -8.78 -5.98 -12.89
C CYS A 232 -9.25 -5.07 -14.04
N GLN A 233 -9.92 -3.97 -13.69
CA GLN A 233 -10.39 -3.01 -14.67
C GLN A 233 -9.21 -2.28 -15.34
N VAL A 234 -9.11 -2.41 -16.66
CA VAL A 234 -7.93 -1.95 -17.44
C VAL A 234 -7.95 -0.45 -17.72
N ASP A 235 -9.14 0.15 -17.83
CA ASP A 235 -9.34 1.55 -18.27
C ASP A 235 -9.91 2.47 -17.18
N VAL A 236 -9.67 2.14 -15.90
CA VAL A 236 -10.01 3.07 -14.81
C VAL A 236 -9.26 4.37 -15.03
N LYS A 237 -9.96 5.51 -14.94
CA LYS A 237 -9.35 6.83 -15.03
C LYS A 237 -9.10 7.39 -13.65
N ASP A 238 -7.90 7.92 -13.44
CA ASP A 238 -7.63 8.69 -12.24
C ASP A 238 -8.47 9.99 -12.19
N TYR A 239 -8.71 10.48 -10.98
CA TYR A 239 -9.49 11.68 -10.72
C TYR A 239 -8.71 12.97 -10.95
N THR A 240 -7.38 12.93 -11.04
CA THR A 240 -6.55 14.13 -11.19
C THR A 240 -6.48 14.59 -12.63
N SER A 241 -5.98 13.73 -13.52
CA SER A 241 -5.70 14.00 -14.93
C SER A 241 -6.67 13.26 -15.86
N GLY A 242 -7.40 12.26 -15.36
CA GLY A 242 -8.24 11.40 -16.20
C GLY A 242 -7.42 10.37 -17.00
N TRP A 243 -6.22 10.03 -16.53
CA TRP A 243 -5.36 9.07 -17.22
C TRP A 243 -5.77 7.65 -16.87
N THR A 244 -5.76 6.78 -17.87
CA THR A 244 -5.83 5.32 -17.69
C THR A 244 -4.42 4.76 -17.43
N PRO A 245 -4.29 3.51 -16.94
CA PRO A 245 -2.99 2.85 -16.83
C PRO A 245 -2.20 2.86 -18.14
N LEU A 246 -2.86 2.70 -19.29
CA LEU A 246 -2.19 2.77 -20.59
C LEU A 246 -1.60 4.17 -20.85
N MET A 247 -2.32 5.24 -20.49
CA MET A 247 -1.89 6.63 -20.70
C MET A 247 -0.67 7.00 -19.84
N ARG A 248 -0.50 6.40 -18.66
CA ARG A 248 0.68 6.59 -17.79
C ARG A 248 1.99 6.23 -18.50
N LEU A 249 1.98 5.26 -19.40
CA LEU A 249 3.16 4.82 -20.14
C LEU A 249 3.78 5.91 -21.02
N ALA A 250 2.98 6.88 -21.48
CA ALA A 250 3.49 8.00 -22.27
C ALA A 250 4.44 8.89 -21.45
N MET A 251 4.36 8.88 -20.11
CA MET A 251 5.21 9.68 -19.21
C MET A 251 6.48 8.96 -18.75
N LEU A 252 6.54 7.63 -18.87
CA LEU A 252 7.53 6.78 -18.17
C LEU A 252 8.59 6.18 -19.11
N ARG A 253 8.96 6.90 -20.17
CA ARG A 253 9.82 6.35 -21.24
C ARG A 253 9.26 5.05 -21.86
N GLY A 254 7.92 4.99 -21.98
CA GLY A 254 7.19 4.02 -22.79
C GLY A 254 7.63 2.57 -22.63
N ASN A 255 7.24 1.89 -21.53
CA ASN A 255 7.44 0.44 -21.46
C ASN A 255 6.51 -0.28 -22.47
N ILE A 256 7.04 -0.53 -23.67
CA ILE A 256 6.32 -1.12 -24.81
C ILE A 256 5.74 -2.50 -24.48
N HIS A 257 6.38 -3.28 -23.61
CA HIS A 257 5.88 -4.58 -23.20
C HIS A 257 4.60 -4.45 -22.38
N ILE A 258 4.57 -3.49 -21.45
CA ILE A 258 3.35 -3.18 -20.68
C ILE A 258 2.27 -2.63 -21.61
N ALA A 259 2.60 -1.74 -22.55
CA ALA A 259 1.64 -1.23 -23.53
C ALA A 259 0.98 -2.36 -24.33
N ARG A 260 1.77 -3.31 -24.82
CA ARG A 260 1.26 -4.49 -25.54
C ARG A 260 0.34 -5.32 -24.67
N LEU A 261 0.69 -5.56 -23.41
CA LEU A 261 -0.14 -6.32 -22.47
C LEU A 261 -1.48 -5.64 -22.20
N LEU A 262 -1.46 -4.35 -21.89
CA LEU A 262 -2.69 -3.59 -21.65
C LEU A 262 -3.61 -3.59 -22.86
N ILE A 263 -3.08 -3.34 -24.07
CA ILE A 263 -3.86 -3.37 -25.31
C ILE A 263 -4.42 -4.78 -25.60
N GLN A 264 -3.63 -5.83 -25.37
CA GLN A 264 -4.09 -7.23 -25.51
C GLN A 264 -5.24 -7.58 -24.56
N HIS A 265 -5.26 -6.96 -23.38
CA HIS A 265 -6.33 -7.11 -22.39
C HIS A 265 -7.45 -6.08 -22.54
N GLY A 266 -7.53 -5.39 -23.69
CA GLY A 266 -8.67 -4.55 -24.04
C GLY A 266 -8.57 -3.08 -23.64
N ALA A 267 -7.38 -2.57 -23.29
CA ALA A 267 -7.19 -1.15 -23.00
C ALA A 267 -7.63 -0.27 -24.19
N ASN A 268 -8.46 0.73 -23.92
CA ASN A 268 -9.00 1.60 -24.93
C ASN A 268 -7.98 2.66 -25.37
N ILE A 269 -7.44 2.47 -26.58
CA ILE A 269 -6.47 3.35 -27.24
C ILE A 269 -7.06 4.73 -27.58
N SER A 270 -8.38 4.84 -27.74
CA SER A 270 -9.05 6.11 -28.05
C SER A 270 -9.40 6.94 -26.81
N SER A 271 -9.01 6.48 -25.61
CA SER A 271 -9.23 7.23 -24.37
C SER A 271 -8.53 8.58 -24.41
N MET A 272 -9.23 9.60 -23.92
CA MET A 272 -8.72 10.96 -23.77
C MET A 272 -8.68 11.37 -22.30
N ASP A 273 -7.67 12.17 -21.96
CA ASP A 273 -7.53 12.79 -20.65
C ASP A 273 -8.49 13.99 -20.50
N LYS A 274 -8.42 14.68 -19.36
CA LYS A 274 -9.27 15.85 -19.11
C LYS A 274 -9.02 17.04 -20.05
N ASP A 275 -7.85 17.11 -20.68
CA ASP A 275 -7.52 18.13 -21.68
C ASP A 275 -7.84 17.65 -23.11
N GLY A 276 -8.54 16.52 -23.26
CA GLY A 276 -8.84 15.91 -24.54
C GLY A 276 -7.61 15.35 -25.26
N LYS A 277 -6.47 15.16 -24.57
CA LYS A 277 -5.29 14.54 -25.19
C LYS A 277 -5.46 13.03 -25.20
N SER A 278 -5.31 12.43 -26.38
CA SER A 278 -5.22 10.97 -26.51
C SER A 278 -3.83 10.48 -26.10
N ILE A 279 -3.69 9.18 -25.84
CA ILE A 279 -2.37 8.59 -25.56
C ILE A 279 -1.36 8.83 -26.70
N LEU A 280 -1.82 8.84 -27.95
CA LEU A 280 -0.96 9.11 -29.11
C LEU A 280 -0.41 10.54 -29.07
N MET A 281 -1.22 11.51 -28.65
CA MET A 281 -0.77 12.90 -28.47
C MET A 281 0.25 13.00 -27.34
N MET A 282 0.00 12.32 -26.21
CA MET A 282 0.93 12.31 -25.07
C MET A 282 2.26 11.64 -25.42
N ALA A 283 2.23 10.50 -26.12
CA ALA A 283 3.44 9.82 -26.59
C ALA A 283 4.23 10.69 -27.59
N SER A 284 3.51 11.41 -28.45
CA SER A 284 4.11 12.36 -29.41
C SER A 284 4.69 13.61 -28.74
N LEU A 285 4.07 14.10 -27.66
CA LEU A 285 4.58 15.18 -26.83
C LEU A 285 5.91 14.79 -26.16
N ASN A 286 5.96 13.59 -25.58
CA ASN A 286 7.08 13.13 -24.77
C ASN A 286 8.22 12.48 -25.59
N GLY A 287 8.02 12.23 -26.89
CA GLY A 287 9.06 11.68 -27.75
C GLY A 287 9.14 10.16 -27.77
N GLU A 288 8.08 9.47 -27.34
CA GLU A 288 8.01 8.00 -27.23
C GLU A 288 7.71 7.34 -28.59
N LEU A 289 8.72 7.32 -29.49
CA LEU A 289 8.55 6.85 -30.87
C LEU A 289 8.03 5.41 -30.97
N ASP A 290 8.53 4.49 -30.14
CA ASP A 290 8.11 3.09 -30.21
C ASP A 290 6.66 2.91 -29.74
N LEU A 291 6.22 3.73 -28.78
CA LEU A 291 4.84 3.74 -28.32
C LEU A 291 3.95 4.33 -29.41
N VAL A 292 4.35 5.42 -30.06
CA VAL A 292 3.65 5.98 -31.22
C VAL A 292 3.48 4.93 -32.32
N LYS A 293 4.56 4.23 -32.71
CA LYS A 293 4.51 3.18 -33.72
C LYS A 293 3.56 2.05 -33.33
N LEU A 294 3.63 1.59 -32.07
CA LEU A 294 2.73 0.56 -31.56
C LEU A 294 1.27 1.01 -31.61
N LEU A 295 0.96 2.22 -31.18
CA LEU A 295 -0.39 2.77 -31.15
C LEU A 295 -0.97 2.88 -32.56
N ILE A 296 -0.21 3.43 -33.52
CA ILE A 296 -0.62 3.49 -34.93
C ILE A 296 -0.85 2.09 -35.49
N TYR A 297 0.06 1.15 -35.24
CA TYR A 297 -0.08 -0.24 -35.67
C TYR A 297 -1.34 -0.91 -35.09
N LYS A 298 -1.75 -0.51 -33.89
CA LYS A 298 -2.98 -0.98 -33.23
C LYS A 298 -4.24 -0.17 -33.59
N GLY A 299 -4.14 0.75 -34.55
CA GLY A 299 -5.29 1.48 -35.09
C GLY A 299 -5.63 2.76 -34.32
N ALA A 300 -4.68 3.35 -33.59
CA ALA A 300 -4.89 4.67 -33.00
C ALA A 300 -5.17 5.72 -34.09
N ASP A 301 -6.24 6.49 -33.91
CA ASP A 301 -6.57 7.57 -34.82
C ASP A 301 -5.64 8.78 -34.59
N PHE A 302 -4.75 9.00 -35.56
CA PHE A 302 -3.79 10.11 -35.57
C PHE A 302 -4.37 11.43 -36.06
N THR A 303 -5.64 11.43 -36.48
CA THR A 303 -6.37 12.63 -36.91
C THR A 303 -7.12 13.32 -35.78
N LEU A 304 -7.25 12.65 -34.61
CA LEU A 304 -7.87 13.20 -33.41
C LEU A 304 -7.25 14.55 -33.02
N ARG A 305 -8.07 15.39 -32.39
CA ARG A 305 -7.70 16.73 -31.93
C ARG A 305 -8.01 16.87 -30.45
N SER A 306 -7.07 17.47 -29.73
CA SER A 306 -7.29 17.90 -28.34
C SER A 306 -8.31 19.05 -28.27
N VAL A 307 -8.68 19.45 -27.05
CA VAL A 307 -9.59 20.60 -26.84
C VAL A 307 -9.05 21.91 -27.45
N HIS A 308 -7.74 22.00 -27.69
CA HIS A 308 -7.08 23.13 -28.33
C HIS A 308 -6.93 22.97 -29.85
N GLY A 309 -7.59 21.98 -30.45
CA GLY A 309 -7.53 21.69 -31.89
C GLY A 309 -6.22 21.05 -32.38
N LYS A 310 -5.29 20.73 -31.46
CA LYS A 310 -3.95 20.19 -31.79
C LYS A 310 -4.00 18.68 -31.98
N THR A 311 -3.35 18.19 -33.04
CA THR A 311 -3.14 16.76 -33.35
C THR A 311 -1.86 16.23 -32.72
N ALA A 312 -1.67 14.90 -32.76
CA ALA A 312 -0.42 14.27 -32.33
C ALA A 312 0.82 14.79 -33.09
N LEU A 313 0.69 15.07 -34.39
CA LEU A 313 1.75 15.67 -35.20
C LEU A 313 2.07 17.11 -34.76
N ASP A 314 1.06 17.89 -34.36
CA ASP A 314 1.28 19.26 -33.88
C ASP A 314 2.05 19.28 -32.56
N PHE A 315 1.73 18.35 -31.65
CA PHE A 315 2.51 18.17 -30.42
C PHE A 315 3.95 17.72 -30.71
N ALA A 316 4.15 16.77 -31.62
CA ALA A 316 5.50 16.35 -32.01
C ALA A 316 6.35 17.52 -32.56
N ARG A 317 5.74 18.40 -33.37
CA ARG A 317 6.40 19.60 -33.90
C ARG A 317 6.70 20.65 -32.84
N ALA A 318 5.75 20.92 -31.95
CA ALA A 318 5.89 21.95 -30.93
C ALA A 318 6.98 21.64 -29.90
N PHE A 319 7.37 20.36 -29.77
CA PHE A 319 8.37 19.87 -28.82
C PHE A 319 9.58 19.21 -29.52
N ASP A 320 9.79 19.52 -30.80
CA ASP A 320 10.96 19.10 -31.58
C ASP A 320 11.23 17.57 -31.57
N ARG A 321 10.17 16.78 -31.67
CA ARG A 321 10.25 15.31 -31.75
C ARG A 321 10.47 14.85 -33.19
N GLU A 322 11.62 15.19 -33.77
CA GLU A 322 11.94 15.03 -35.20
C GLU A 322 11.54 13.66 -35.78
N LYS A 323 11.93 12.56 -35.13
CA LYS A 323 11.62 11.19 -35.59
C LYS A 323 10.11 10.91 -35.64
N ILE A 324 9.35 11.48 -34.72
CA ILE A 324 7.89 11.34 -34.70
C ILE A 324 7.25 12.27 -35.73
N VAL A 325 7.79 13.48 -35.92
CA VAL A 325 7.35 14.40 -36.97
C VAL A 325 7.54 13.80 -38.35
N GLU A 326 8.67 13.14 -38.60
CA GLU A 326 8.94 12.39 -39.83
C GLU A 326 7.90 11.27 -40.01
N TYR A 327 7.81 10.37 -39.03
CA TYR A 327 6.91 9.21 -39.10
C TYR A 327 5.43 9.59 -39.26
N LEU A 328 4.89 10.46 -38.40
CA LEU A 328 3.50 10.92 -38.51
C LEU A 328 3.31 11.83 -39.73
N GLY A 329 4.33 12.57 -40.15
CA GLY A 329 4.30 13.41 -41.33
C GLY A 329 4.12 12.61 -42.62
N GLU A 330 4.84 11.49 -42.76
CA GLU A 330 4.65 10.54 -43.86
C GLU A 330 3.24 9.94 -43.87
N LEU A 331 2.73 9.52 -42.71
CA LEU A 331 1.37 9.01 -42.58
C LEU A 331 0.33 10.07 -42.99
N TRP A 332 0.52 11.33 -42.61
CA TRP A 332 -0.36 12.42 -43.02
C TRP A 332 -0.30 12.72 -44.52
N ARG A 333 0.88 12.64 -45.16
CA ARG A 333 1.00 12.78 -46.63
C ARG A 333 0.24 11.67 -47.34
N ALA A 334 0.44 10.42 -46.92
CA ALA A 334 -0.25 9.27 -47.48
C ALA A 334 -1.77 9.35 -47.27
N TYR A 335 -2.21 9.78 -46.09
CA TYR A 335 -3.62 10.01 -45.78
C TYR A 335 -4.26 11.05 -46.71
N LYS A 336 -3.63 12.23 -46.86
CA LYS A 336 -4.14 13.30 -47.74
C LYS A 336 -4.19 12.86 -49.21
N GLU A 337 -3.21 12.09 -49.68
CA GLU A 337 -3.21 11.55 -51.04
C GLU A 337 -4.35 10.56 -51.26
N LYS A 338 -4.57 9.66 -50.30
CA LYS A 338 -5.68 8.70 -50.34
C LYS A 338 -7.04 9.40 -50.36
N GLU A 339 -7.23 10.42 -49.54
CA GLU A 339 -8.47 11.21 -49.52
C GLU A 339 -8.69 11.99 -50.82
N ARG A 340 -7.64 12.59 -51.40
CA ARG A 340 -7.73 13.26 -52.71
C ARG A 340 -8.12 12.28 -53.82
N ARG A 341 -7.56 11.08 -53.81
CA ARG A 341 -7.86 10.05 -54.82
C ARG A 341 -9.28 9.53 -54.70
N LYS A 342 -9.78 9.25 -53.49
CA LYS A 342 -11.20 8.91 -53.27
C LYS A 342 -12.14 9.98 -53.83
N HIS A 343 -11.81 11.25 -53.59
CA HIS A 343 -12.57 12.36 -54.14
C HIS A 343 -12.48 12.38 -55.68
N MET A 344 -11.30 12.18 -56.26
CA MET A 344 -11.13 12.16 -57.72
C MET A 344 -11.85 10.98 -58.39
N ASP A 345 -11.83 9.79 -57.78
CA ASP A 345 -12.53 8.60 -58.29
C ASP A 345 -14.06 8.81 -58.25
N SER A 346 -14.59 9.42 -57.18
CA SER A 346 -16.00 9.82 -57.09
C SER A 346 -16.40 10.81 -58.19
N TRP A 347 -15.54 11.79 -58.50
CA TRP A 347 -15.80 12.76 -59.56
C TRP A 347 -15.71 12.15 -60.95
N GLN A 348 -14.80 11.21 -61.17
CA GLN A 348 -14.70 10.49 -62.45
C GLN A 348 -15.90 9.56 -62.68
N GLU A 349 -16.45 8.96 -61.62
CA GLU A 349 -17.70 8.19 -61.70
C GLU A 349 -18.90 9.09 -62.05
N ASP A 350 -19.02 10.26 -61.41
CA ASP A 350 -20.06 11.25 -61.70
C ASP A 350 -19.95 11.80 -63.14
N GLU A 351 -18.73 12.04 -63.62
CA GLU A 351 -18.48 12.53 -64.99
C GLU A 351 -18.75 11.46 -66.05
N LYS A 352 -18.32 10.21 -65.81
CA LYS A 352 -18.68 9.06 -66.68
C LYS A 352 -20.19 8.92 -66.77
N TYR A 353 -20.88 8.96 -65.64
CA TYR A 353 -22.34 8.88 -65.58
C TYR A 353 -22.99 10.00 -66.41
N ALA A 354 -22.53 11.25 -66.24
CA ALA A 354 -23.01 12.40 -67.01
C ALA A 354 -22.77 12.26 -68.53
N GLN A 355 -21.61 11.74 -68.95
CA GLN A 355 -21.31 11.48 -70.36
C GLN A 355 -22.23 10.40 -70.96
N THR A 356 -22.48 9.29 -70.25
CA THR A 356 -23.46 8.27 -70.68
C THR A 356 -24.87 8.83 -70.82
N VAL A 357 -25.31 9.68 -69.88
CA VAL A 357 -26.64 10.31 -69.95
C VAL A 357 -26.74 11.26 -71.14
N ASN A 358 -25.68 12.01 -71.45
CA ASN A 358 -25.66 12.88 -72.63
C ASN A 358 -25.64 12.10 -73.95
N LEU A 359 -24.90 10.99 -74.03
CA LEU A 359 -24.91 10.08 -75.17
C LEU A 359 -26.29 9.45 -75.39
N LEU A 360 -26.97 9.02 -74.32
CA LEU A 360 -28.34 8.49 -74.40
C LEU A 360 -29.34 9.56 -74.87
N LYS A 361 -29.20 10.80 -74.42
CA LYS A 361 -30.05 11.93 -74.88
C LYS A 361 -29.83 12.27 -76.35
N THR A 362 -28.58 12.27 -76.82
CA THR A 362 -28.27 12.53 -78.25
C THR A 362 -28.72 11.39 -79.15
N ALA A 363 -28.54 10.12 -78.73
CA ALA A 363 -29.06 8.96 -79.46
C ALA A 363 -30.59 9.01 -79.59
N ARG A 364 -31.32 9.40 -78.53
CA ARG A 364 -32.78 9.56 -78.56
C ARG A 364 -33.24 10.69 -79.48
N SER A 365 -32.49 11.79 -79.53
CA SER A 365 -32.73 12.91 -80.47
C SER A 365 -32.52 12.49 -81.93
N MET A 366 -31.45 11.74 -82.22
CA MET A 366 -31.19 11.21 -83.57
C MET A 366 -32.25 10.20 -84.02
N ALA A 367 -32.70 9.31 -83.13
CA ALA A 367 -33.78 8.37 -83.44
C ALA A 367 -35.10 9.10 -83.79
N SER A 368 -35.42 10.20 -83.10
CA SER A 368 -36.60 11.02 -83.42
C SER A 368 -36.48 11.83 -84.73
N ALA A 369 -35.27 12.01 -85.27
CA ALA A 369 -35.04 12.71 -86.52
C ALA A 369 -35.11 11.79 -87.76
N VAL A 370 -34.94 10.47 -87.58
CA VAL A 370 -35.02 9.47 -88.66
C VAL A 370 -36.47 9.08 -88.95
N ASP A 371 -37.38 9.21 -87.98
CA ASP A 371 -38.82 8.95 -88.14
C ASP A 371 -39.60 10.06 -88.90
N VAL A 372 -38.92 11.11 -89.38
CA VAL A 372 -39.56 12.27 -90.05
C VAL A 372 -39.24 12.33 -91.57
N THR A 373 -38.56 11.33 -92.13
CA THR A 373 -38.12 11.33 -93.55
C THR A 373 -38.64 10.16 -94.40
N GLU A 374 -39.75 9.52 -94.04
CA GLU A 374 -40.50 8.64 -94.96
C GLU A 374 -41.80 9.29 -95.46
#